data_AF-A0A7W7RH70-F1
#
_entry.id   AF-A0A7W7RH70-F1
#
_cell.length_a   1.000
_cell.length_b   1.000
_cell.length_c   1.000
_cell.angle_alpha   90.00
_cell.angle_beta   90.00
_cell.angle_gamma   90.00
#
_symmetry.space_group_name_H-M   'P 1'
#
loop_
_entity.id
_entity.type
_entity.pdbx_description
1 polymer ?
#
loop_
_entity_poly.entity_id
_entity_poly.type
_entity_poly.pdbx_seq_one_letter_code
_entity_poly.pdbx_strand_id
1 'polypeptide(L)'
;MAHRHPSKLNAEYVEHPRARSLLKAELANCAECRDASNEEVLDDMERGGIFESLLRGFVAKQSERWRTTTTTYPVILHELVPPDEAKHWATPTREVVRMCVIKSRRGKISTSDALTEARLLDVDDRSRVLDDLVDGLLDDEG
;
A
#
# COMPACT_ATOMS: atom_id res chain seq x y z
N MET A 1 -19.45 14.27 12.55
CA MET A 1 -18.02 13.97 12.30
C MET A 1 -17.56 13.07 13.43
N ALA A 2 -17.49 11.76 13.19
CA ALA A 2 -17.12 10.81 14.23
C ALA A 2 -15.61 10.85 14.42
N HIS A 3 -15.15 11.18 15.63
CA HIS A 3 -13.77 10.96 16.04
C HIS A 3 -13.50 9.45 16.00
N ARG A 4 -12.78 8.98 14.98
CA ARG A 4 -12.39 7.57 14.85
C ARG A 4 -11.18 7.34 15.75
N HIS A 5 -11.28 6.36 16.64
CA HIS A 5 -10.23 6.08 17.60
C HIS A 5 -9.08 5.27 16.94
N PRO A 6 -7.83 5.75 16.95
CA PRO A 6 -6.67 5.10 16.33
C PRO A 6 -6.26 3.74 16.93
N SER A 7 -6.95 3.27 17.97
CA SER A 7 -6.62 2.06 18.72
C SER A 7 -7.02 0.76 18.02
N LYS A 8 -7.77 0.83 16.91
CA LYS A 8 -8.27 -0.33 16.18
C LYS A 8 -7.64 -0.60 14.82
N LEU A 9 -6.65 0.19 14.39
CA LEU A 9 -5.99 -0.01 13.10
C LEU A 9 -5.55 -1.48 12.95
N ASN A 10 -6.22 -2.24 12.09
CA ASN A 10 -5.86 -3.60 11.72
C ASN A 10 -4.69 -3.57 10.73
N ALA A 11 -3.59 -2.96 11.16
CA ALA A 11 -2.34 -2.88 10.41
C ALA A 11 -1.50 -4.16 10.57
N GLU A 12 -2.14 -5.33 10.58
CA GLU A 12 -1.43 -6.62 10.62
C GLU A 12 -0.48 -6.78 9.42
N TYR A 13 -0.77 -6.10 8.31
CA TYR A 13 0.02 -6.15 7.09
C TYR A 13 1.20 -5.16 7.04
N VAL A 14 1.28 -4.19 7.97
CA VAL A 14 2.29 -3.13 7.95
C VAL A 14 3.21 -3.24 9.17
N GLU A 15 4.45 -3.67 8.93
CA GLU A 15 5.44 -3.95 9.98
C GLU A 15 6.14 -2.67 10.48
N HIS A 16 6.36 -1.67 9.61
CA HIS A 16 7.16 -0.49 9.96
C HIS A 16 6.40 0.50 10.88
N PRO A 17 6.95 0.88 12.06
CA PRO A 17 6.24 1.73 13.01
C PRO A 17 5.82 3.09 12.46
N ARG A 18 6.67 3.72 11.63
CA ARG A 18 6.35 5.02 11.01
C ARG A 18 5.25 4.92 9.95
N ALA A 19 5.24 3.84 9.17
CA ALA A 19 4.15 3.56 8.24
C ALA A 19 2.82 3.41 8.98
N ARG A 20 2.81 2.72 10.13
CA ARG A 20 1.62 2.64 11.00
C ARG A 20 1.22 3.99 11.59
N SER A 21 2.18 4.87 11.89
CA SER A 21 1.89 6.23 12.36
C SER A 21 1.18 7.06 11.30
N LEU A 22 1.58 6.97 10.02
CA LEU A 22 0.86 7.59 8.90
C LEU A 22 -0.60 7.12 8.87
N LEU A 23 -0.82 5.80 8.87
CA LEU A 23 -2.18 5.24 8.83
C LEU A 23 -3.05 5.70 10.02
N LYS A 24 -2.46 5.85 11.21
CA LYS A 24 -3.16 6.41 12.38
C LYS A 24 -3.47 7.90 12.21
N ALA A 25 -2.56 8.67 11.60
CA ALA A 25 -2.79 10.08 11.31
C ALA A 25 -3.95 10.25 10.32
N GLU A 26 -4.03 9.39 9.31
CA GLU A 26 -5.14 9.33 8.35
C GLU A 26 -6.46 9.05 9.05
N LEU A 27 -6.52 8.00 9.88
CA LEU A 27 -7.73 7.67 10.66
C LEU A 27 -8.15 8.79 11.62
N ALA A 28 -7.17 9.50 12.21
CA ALA A 28 -7.42 10.63 13.09
C ALA A 28 -7.82 11.92 12.33
N ASN A 29 -7.76 11.90 10.99
CA ASN A 29 -7.97 13.07 10.12
C ASN A 29 -7.11 14.28 10.53
N CYS A 30 -5.86 14.03 10.93
CA CYS A 30 -4.94 15.08 11.35
C CYS A 30 -4.06 15.50 10.18
N ALA A 31 -4.39 16.62 9.53
CA ALA A 31 -3.66 17.11 8.35
C ALA A 31 -2.16 17.29 8.59
N GLU A 32 -1.77 17.98 9.66
CA GLU A 32 -0.35 18.22 9.97
C GLU A 32 0.44 16.91 10.16
N CYS A 33 -0.15 15.93 10.84
CA CYS A 33 0.50 14.63 11.03
C CYS A 33 0.60 13.83 9.73
N ARG A 34 -0.39 13.96 8.84
CA ARG A 34 -0.38 13.31 7.53
C ARG A 34 0.70 13.92 6.65
N ASP A 35 0.73 15.24 6.53
CA ASP A 35 1.69 15.94 5.66
C ASP A 35 3.14 15.62 6.08
N ALA A 36 3.43 15.70 7.38
CA ALA A 36 4.76 15.35 7.91
C ALA A 36 5.11 13.87 7.71
N SER A 37 4.14 12.96 7.84
CA SER A 37 4.36 11.53 7.62
C SER A 37 4.53 11.22 6.13
N ASN A 38 3.80 11.89 5.24
CA ASN A 38 3.89 11.73 3.80
C ASN A 38 5.28 12.14 3.30
N GLU A 39 5.80 13.28 3.77
CA GLU A 39 7.18 13.69 3.48
C GLU A 39 8.20 12.63 3.94
N GLU A 40 8.08 12.15 5.19
CA GLU A 40 8.96 11.09 5.72
C GLU A 40 8.91 9.79 4.88
N VAL A 41 7.72 9.41 4.38
CA VAL A 41 7.52 8.21 3.56
C VAL A 41 8.12 8.37 2.17
N LEU A 42 7.94 9.53 1.55
CA LEU A 42 8.44 9.82 0.21
C LEU A 42 9.96 9.98 0.18
N ASP A 43 10.56 10.38 1.30
CA ASP A 43 12.02 10.43 1.49
C ASP A 43 12.61 9.04 1.79
N ASP A 44 11.89 8.16 2.52
CA ASP A 44 12.36 6.80 2.84
C ASP A 44 11.77 5.73 1.91
N MET A 45 12.31 5.71 0.69
CA MET A 45 12.04 4.67 -0.30
C MET A 45 13.07 3.53 -0.28
N GLU A 46 13.87 3.41 0.78
CA GLU A 46 14.89 2.37 0.86
C GLU A 46 14.32 0.96 1.04
N ARG A 47 15.12 -0.06 0.72
CA ARG A 47 14.69 -1.44 0.96
C ARG A 47 14.52 -1.68 2.46
N GLY A 48 13.35 -2.15 2.88
CA GLY A 48 12.94 -2.25 4.28
C GLY A 48 12.50 -0.93 4.90
N GLY A 49 12.46 0.15 4.12
CA GLY A 49 12.03 1.48 4.55
C GLY A 49 10.51 1.61 4.67
N ILE A 50 10.08 2.83 4.99
CA ILE A 50 8.67 3.17 5.25
C ILE A 50 7.79 2.87 4.03
N PHE A 51 8.18 3.34 2.86
CA PHE A 51 7.39 3.17 1.63
C PHE A 51 7.23 1.68 1.27
N GLU A 52 8.32 0.89 1.30
CA GLU A 52 8.24 -0.53 0.98
C GLU A 52 7.34 -1.28 1.98
N SER A 53 7.33 -0.88 3.26
CA SER A 53 6.43 -1.48 4.25
C SER A 53 4.96 -1.21 3.95
N LEU A 54 4.61 -0.03 3.45
CA LEU A 54 3.24 0.28 3.02
C LEU A 54 2.88 -0.51 1.76
N LEU A 55 3.76 -0.50 0.76
CA LEU A 55 3.57 -1.23 -0.49
C LEU A 55 3.37 -2.73 -0.25
N ARG A 56 4.23 -3.35 0.57
CA ARG A 56 4.13 -4.77 0.92
C ARG A 56 2.84 -5.06 1.68
N GLY A 57 2.44 -4.18 2.61
CA GLY A 57 1.21 -4.33 3.36
C GLY A 57 -0.03 -4.22 2.49
N PHE A 58 -0.05 -3.25 1.58
CA PHE A 58 -1.10 -3.08 0.59
C PHE A 58 -1.21 -4.32 -0.30
N VAL A 59 -0.09 -4.81 -0.86
CA VAL A 59 -0.09 -6.01 -1.70
C VAL A 59 -0.59 -7.23 -0.94
N ALA A 60 -0.20 -7.40 0.33
CA ALA A 60 -0.66 -8.49 1.16
C ALA A 60 -2.18 -8.43 1.34
N LYS A 61 -2.70 -7.29 1.81
CA LYS A 61 -4.13 -7.06 2.05
C LYS A 61 -4.97 -7.28 0.79
N GLN A 62 -4.58 -6.66 -0.32
CA GLN A 62 -5.33 -6.77 -1.58
C GLN A 62 -5.24 -8.19 -2.18
N SER A 63 -4.07 -8.83 -2.08
CA SER A 63 -3.93 -10.22 -2.54
C SER A 63 -4.80 -11.18 -1.73
N GLU A 64 -4.96 -10.94 -0.42
CA GLU A 64 -5.85 -11.72 0.43
C GLU A 64 -7.31 -11.54 0.06
N ARG A 65 -7.71 -10.29 -0.21
CA ARG A 65 -9.07 -9.93 -0.63
C ARG A 65 -9.49 -10.59 -1.96
N TRP A 66 -8.59 -10.65 -2.94
CA TRP A 66 -8.96 -11.04 -4.31
C TRP A 66 -8.52 -12.44 -4.74
N ARG A 67 -7.58 -13.07 -4.04
CA ARG A 67 -7.18 -14.45 -4.36
C ARG A 67 -8.35 -15.42 -4.18
N THR A 68 -8.42 -16.41 -5.04
CA THR A 68 -9.41 -17.50 -4.96
C THR A 68 -8.72 -18.82 -4.60
N THR A 69 -9.48 -19.90 -4.53
CA THR A 69 -8.92 -21.26 -4.38
C THR A 69 -8.18 -21.73 -5.62
N THR A 70 -8.42 -21.13 -6.78
CA THR A 70 -7.84 -21.50 -8.07
C THR A 70 -6.66 -20.62 -8.50
N THR A 71 -6.32 -19.59 -7.73
CA THR A 71 -5.15 -18.74 -7.99
C THR A 71 -3.88 -19.58 -8.05
N THR A 72 -3.18 -19.52 -9.19
CA THR A 72 -1.88 -20.17 -9.40
C THR A 72 -0.76 -19.20 -9.05
N TYR A 73 0.34 -19.70 -8.47
CA TYR A 73 1.48 -18.88 -8.06
C TYR A 73 2.73 -19.28 -8.86
N PRO A 74 3.64 -18.33 -9.17
CA PRO A 74 3.57 -16.90 -8.82
C PRO A 74 2.49 -16.15 -9.61
N VAL A 75 1.94 -15.09 -9.03
CA VAL A 75 0.95 -14.20 -9.65
C VAL A 75 1.29 -12.74 -9.36
N ILE A 76 0.98 -11.85 -10.29
CA ILE A 76 1.16 -10.41 -10.12
C ILE A 76 -0.10 -9.82 -9.48
N LEU A 77 0.03 -8.83 -8.59
CA LEU A 77 -1.15 -8.22 -7.95
C LEU A 77 -2.15 -7.66 -8.98
N HIS A 78 -1.63 -7.03 -10.04
CA HIS A 78 -2.42 -6.50 -11.14
C HIS A 78 -3.23 -7.56 -11.91
N GLU A 79 -2.90 -8.85 -11.81
CA GLU A 79 -3.69 -9.93 -12.42
C GLU A 79 -4.83 -10.38 -11.51
N LEU A 80 -4.77 -10.05 -10.22
CA LEU A 80 -5.80 -10.36 -9.23
C LEU A 80 -6.85 -9.25 -9.09
N VAL A 81 -6.47 -8.00 -9.39
CA VAL A 81 -7.37 -6.85 -9.18
C VAL A 81 -8.62 -6.93 -10.07
N PRO A 82 -9.82 -6.82 -9.48
CA PRO A 82 -11.06 -6.68 -10.26
C PRO A 82 -10.99 -5.44 -11.18
N PRO A 83 -11.50 -5.51 -12.43
CA PRO A 83 -11.41 -4.39 -13.37
C PRO A 83 -12.04 -3.08 -12.86
N ASP A 84 -13.08 -3.20 -12.04
CA ASP A 84 -13.76 -2.09 -11.40
C ASP A 84 -12.95 -1.45 -10.28
N GLU A 85 -12.14 -2.20 -9.54
CA GLU A 85 -11.21 -1.67 -8.55
C GLU A 85 -10.01 -1.00 -9.24
N ALA A 86 -9.45 -1.65 -10.27
CA ALA A 86 -8.26 -1.17 -10.98
C ALA A 86 -8.46 0.23 -11.58
N LYS A 87 -9.70 0.60 -11.97
CA LYS A 87 -9.99 1.91 -12.57
C LYS A 87 -9.90 3.07 -11.57
N HIS A 88 -9.98 2.79 -10.27
CA HIS A 88 -9.94 3.80 -9.21
C HIS A 88 -8.52 4.19 -8.84
N TRP A 89 -7.54 3.32 -9.08
CA TRP A 89 -6.13 3.64 -8.87
C TRP A 89 -5.60 4.61 -9.91
N ALA A 90 -4.68 5.47 -9.48
CA ALA A 90 -3.87 6.28 -10.37
C ALA A 90 -3.06 5.39 -11.33
N THR A 91 -2.78 5.91 -12.53
CA THR A 91 -1.93 5.23 -13.52
C THR A 91 -0.58 4.77 -12.93
N PRO A 92 0.21 5.61 -12.23
CA PRO A 92 1.49 5.17 -11.66
C PRO A 92 1.32 4.03 -10.65
N THR A 93 0.23 4.00 -9.88
CA THR A 93 -0.08 2.90 -8.95
C THR A 93 -0.24 1.59 -9.70
N ARG A 94 -0.95 1.59 -10.83
CA ARG A 94 -1.14 0.41 -11.68
C ARG A 94 0.18 -0.10 -12.25
N GLU A 95 1.12 0.79 -12.56
CA GLU A 95 2.45 0.44 -13.06
C GLU A 95 3.32 -0.17 -11.96
N VAL A 96 3.35 0.44 -10.77
CA VAL A 96 4.07 -0.08 -9.60
C VAL A 96 3.55 -1.47 -9.20
N VAL A 97 2.23 -1.66 -9.09
CA VAL A 97 1.65 -2.95 -8.66
C VAL A 97 1.78 -4.07 -9.69
N ARG A 98 2.06 -3.76 -10.97
CA ARG A 98 2.43 -4.76 -11.98
C ARG A 98 3.77 -5.43 -11.69
N MET A 99 4.62 -4.77 -10.91
CA MET A 99 5.91 -5.31 -10.50
C MET A 99 5.84 -6.04 -9.14
N CYS A 100 4.69 -6.03 -8.46
CA CYS A 100 4.47 -6.74 -7.21
C CYS A 100 4.09 -8.20 -7.47
N VAL A 101 5.00 -9.13 -7.12
CA VAL A 101 4.80 -10.56 -7.35
C VAL A 101 4.52 -11.31 -6.06
N ILE A 102 3.36 -11.97 -5.98
CA ILE A 102 2.99 -12.88 -4.91
C ILE A 102 3.49 -14.27 -5.26
N LYS A 103 4.47 -14.78 -4.50
CA LYS A 103 5.18 -16.05 -4.78
C LYS A 103 4.46 -17.27 -4.21
N SER A 104 3.57 -17.10 -3.24
CA SER A 104 2.84 -18.21 -2.64
C SER A 104 1.55 -17.76 -1.95
N ARG A 105 0.63 -18.72 -1.75
CA ARG A 105 -0.59 -18.53 -0.96
C ARG A 105 -0.31 -18.10 0.49
N ARG A 106 0.87 -18.39 1.04
CA ARG A 106 1.24 -17.99 2.42
C ARG A 106 1.73 -16.54 2.52
N GLY A 107 1.61 -15.73 1.46
CA GLY A 107 1.92 -14.31 1.51
C GLY A 107 3.39 -13.96 1.32
N LYS A 108 4.21 -14.83 0.70
CA LYS A 108 5.56 -14.45 0.28
C LYS A 108 5.45 -13.46 -0.89
N ILE A 109 5.78 -12.20 -0.67
CA ILE A 109 5.64 -11.11 -1.64
C ILE A 109 7.03 -10.59 -2.03
N SER A 110 7.19 -10.25 -3.32
CA SER A 110 8.36 -9.57 -3.86
C SER A 110 7.96 -8.19 -4.36
N THR A 111 8.48 -7.16 -3.70
CA THR A 111 8.25 -5.73 -3.98
C THR A 111 9.47 -5.03 -4.56
N SER A 112 10.61 -5.71 -4.73
CA SER A 112 11.87 -5.05 -5.10
C SER A 112 11.82 -4.32 -6.45
N ASP A 113 11.19 -4.93 -7.45
CA ASP A 113 11.04 -4.31 -8.78
C ASP A 113 10.04 -3.15 -8.72
N ALA A 114 8.96 -3.29 -7.95
CA ALA A 114 7.98 -2.23 -7.71
C ALA A 114 8.57 -1.03 -6.96
N LEU A 115 9.46 -1.27 -5.99
CA LEU A 115 10.18 -0.22 -5.29
C LEU A 115 11.14 0.51 -6.24
N THR A 116 11.80 -0.22 -7.13
CA THR A 116 12.68 0.37 -8.16
C THR A 116 11.86 1.26 -9.08
N GLU A 117 10.71 0.78 -9.56
CA GLU A 117 9.79 1.55 -10.40
C GLU A 117 9.30 2.81 -9.70
N ALA A 118 8.85 2.69 -8.44
CA ALA A 118 8.36 3.83 -7.67
C ALA A 118 9.44 4.92 -7.49
N ARG A 119 10.72 4.53 -7.35
CA ARG A 119 11.84 5.48 -7.26
C ARG A 119 12.15 6.21 -8.57
N LEU A 120 11.65 5.74 -9.71
CA LEU A 120 11.82 6.41 -11.00
C LEU A 120 10.73 7.44 -11.27
N LEU A 121 9.59 7.35 -10.58
CA LEU A 121 8.53 8.33 -10.63
C LEU A 121 8.98 9.68 -10.08
N ASP A 122 8.36 10.76 -10.54
CA ASP A 122 8.50 12.08 -9.91
C ASP A 122 7.73 12.13 -8.57
N VAL A 123 7.91 13.22 -7.82
CA VAL A 123 7.30 13.36 -6.49
C VAL A 123 5.78 13.38 -6.52
N ASP A 124 5.17 13.93 -7.58
CA ASP A 124 3.71 14.03 -7.71
C ASP A 124 3.11 12.64 -7.94
N ASP A 125 3.72 11.84 -8.83
CA ASP A 125 3.28 10.49 -9.09
C ASP A 125 3.56 9.54 -7.92
N ARG A 126 4.67 9.70 -7.19
CA ARG A 126 4.89 8.96 -5.93
C ARG A 126 3.84 9.29 -4.88
N SER A 127 3.45 10.56 -4.78
CA SER A 127 2.41 10.99 -3.85
C SER A 127 1.07 10.33 -4.18
N ARG A 128 0.69 10.28 -5.46
CA ARG A 128 -0.52 9.55 -5.91
C ARG A 128 -0.47 8.07 -5.59
N VAL A 129 0.70 7.44 -5.75
CA VAL A 129 0.89 6.04 -5.35
C VAL A 129 0.69 5.90 -3.85
N LEU A 130 1.30 6.76 -3.06
CA LEU A 130 1.16 6.74 -1.60
C LEU A 130 -0.30 6.87 -1.16
N ASP A 131 -1.05 7.79 -1.74
CA ASP A 131 -2.47 7.99 -1.45
C ASP A 131 -3.27 6.71 -1.72
N ASP A 132 -3.12 6.09 -2.90
CA ASP A 132 -3.80 4.83 -3.23
C ASP A 132 -3.42 3.68 -2.28
N LEU A 133 -2.14 3.62 -1.86
CA LEU A 133 -1.67 2.61 -0.90
C LEU A 133 -2.33 2.81 0.47
N VAL A 134 -2.39 4.04 0.96
CA VAL A 134 -3.01 4.41 2.24
C VAL A 134 -4.51 4.11 2.21
N ASP A 135 -5.21 4.56 1.17
CA ASP A 135 -6.65 4.34 1.00
C ASP A 135 -6.97 2.84 0.96
N GLY A 136 -6.23 2.06 0.15
CA GLY A 136 -6.45 0.62 0.08
C GLY A 136 -6.14 -0.12 1.39
N LEU A 137 -5.18 0.37 2.18
CA LEU A 137 -4.88 -0.16 3.51
C LEU A 137 -5.99 0.16 4.52
N LEU A 138 -6.68 1.28 4.37
CA LEU A 138 -7.73 1.75 5.29
C LEU A 138 -9.16 1.44 4.85
N ASP A 139 -9.37 0.87 3.67
CA ASP A 139 -10.70 0.61 3.07
C ASP A 139 -11.71 -0.12 4.00
N ASP A 140 -11.23 -0.96 4.92
CA ASP A 140 -12.07 -1.73 5.85
C ASP A 140 -12.17 -1.11 7.27
N GLU A 141 -11.50 0.02 7.52
CA GLU A 141 -11.43 0.70 8.83
C GLU A 141 -12.54 1.76 9.01
N GLY A 142 -13.61 1.67 8.20
CA GLY A 142 -14.69 2.65 8.00
C GLY A 142 -15.81 2.66 9.03
#